data_AF-A0A1F6DIP2-F1
#
_entry.id   AF-A0A1F6DIP2-F1
#
_cell.length_a   1.000
_cell.length_b   1.000
_cell.length_c   1.000
_cell.angle_alpha   90.00
_cell.angle_beta   90.00
_cell.angle_gamma   90.00
#
_symmetry.space_group_name_H-M   'P 1'
#
loop_
_entity.id
_entity.type
_entity.pdbx_description
1 polymer ?
#
loop_
_entity_poly.entity_id
_entity_poly.type
_entity_poly.pdbx_seq_one_letter_code
_entity_poly.pdbx_strand_id
1 'polypeptide(L)'
;MLIAAASAVHADPVPTLSSPLQGNILSRTITSHFGDNWNNTYCGGYIKKHTGIDVYANSNENVYAAYSGYVRKAQLDATWGGYVSVDHGPASTFNLVTTYWHVIPSVSAGTWVGTGQKIGTVADLGSGTHLHFSTFEAGWMDVVAYAGALPQTNCGGYPAFPSYFKNPTNYTYTNK
;
A
#
# COMPACT_ATOMS: atom_id res chain seq x y z
N MET A 1 41.09 -23.93 13.65
CA MET A 1 40.49 -22.71 14.20
C MET A 1 39.50 -22.20 13.16
N LEU A 2 38.21 -22.56 13.26
CA LEU A 2 37.18 -22.12 12.32
C LEU A 2 36.74 -20.71 12.70
N ILE A 3 36.87 -19.76 11.77
CA ILE A 3 36.23 -18.46 11.88
C ILE A 3 34.83 -18.63 11.30
N ALA A 4 33.81 -18.54 12.16
CA ALA A 4 32.44 -18.42 11.71
C ALA A 4 32.28 -17.06 11.01
N ALA A 5 31.98 -17.07 9.71
CA ALA A 5 31.50 -15.88 9.03
C ALA A 5 30.12 -15.56 9.60
N ALA A 6 30.00 -14.46 10.32
CA ALA A 6 28.70 -13.90 10.67
C ALA A 6 27.96 -13.64 9.35
N SER A 7 26.84 -14.31 9.14
CA SER A 7 25.91 -13.97 8.06
C SER A 7 25.50 -12.51 8.25
N ALA A 8 26.04 -11.64 7.41
CA ALA A 8 25.46 -10.32 7.22
C ALA A 8 24.01 -10.55 6.79
N VAL A 9 23.07 -10.19 7.68
CA VAL A 9 21.69 -9.95 7.29
C VAL A 9 21.76 -8.96 6.12
N HIS A 10 21.46 -9.42 4.90
CA HIS A 10 21.23 -8.50 3.79
C HIS A 10 20.01 -7.68 4.19
N ALA A 11 20.23 -6.47 4.67
CA ALA A 11 19.18 -5.47 4.66
C ALA A 11 18.97 -5.15 3.18
N ASP A 12 17.91 -5.70 2.59
CA ASP A 12 17.51 -5.37 1.23
C ASP A 12 17.51 -3.82 1.09
N PRO A 13 18.15 -3.25 0.06
CA PRO A 13 18.12 -1.81 -0.13
C PRO A 13 16.67 -1.36 -0.29
N VAL A 14 16.20 -0.53 0.63
CA VAL A 14 14.84 0.06 0.57
C VAL A 14 14.72 0.83 -0.74
N PRO A 15 13.76 0.49 -1.63
CA PRO A 15 13.67 1.13 -2.93
C PRO A 15 13.25 2.59 -2.79
N THR A 16 13.77 3.44 -3.68
CA THR A 16 13.17 4.75 -3.93
C THR A 16 11.92 4.56 -4.79
N LEU A 17 10.78 5.00 -4.29
CA LEU A 17 9.49 4.90 -4.97
C LEU A 17 9.24 6.13 -5.85
N SER A 18 8.32 6.02 -6.79
CA SER A 18 7.69 7.16 -7.46
C SER A 18 6.41 7.53 -6.71
N SER A 19 6.15 8.83 -6.59
CA SER A 19 4.91 9.30 -5.97
C SER A 19 3.68 8.74 -6.72
N PRO A 20 2.67 8.20 -6.01
CA PRO A 20 1.48 7.66 -6.66
C PRO A 20 0.45 8.74 -7.02
N LEU A 21 0.71 10.00 -6.69
CA LEU A 21 -0.02 11.20 -7.11
C LEU A 21 0.95 12.21 -7.71
N GLN A 22 0.44 13.20 -8.45
CA GLN A 22 1.26 14.28 -9.00
C GLN A 22 2.08 14.99 -7.89
N GLY A 23 3.35 15.29 -8.16
CA GLY A 23 4.28 15.88 -7.19
C GLY A 23 4.89 14.83 -6.24
N ASN A 24 5.44 15.26 -5.11
CA ASN A 24 5.97 14.37 -4.08
C ASN A 24 4.87 14.05 -3.04
N ILE A 25 4.54 12.79 -2.82
CA ILE A 25 3.52 12.37 -1.85
C ILE A 25 3.82 12.85 -0.42
N LEU A 26 5.07 12.92 -0.01
CA LEU A 26 5.47 13.39 1.33
C LEU A 26 5.31 14.91 1.50
N SER A 27 5.15 15.65 0.40
CA SER A 27 4.84 17.09 0.42
C SER A 27 3.34 17.38 0.34
N ARG A 28 2.50 16.36 0.22
CA ARG A 28 1.04 16.51 0.21
C ARG A 28 0.48 16.46 1.63
N THR A 29 -0.77 16.90 1.80
CA THR A 29 -1.49 16.79 3.07
C THR A 29 -1.84 15.32 3.33
N ILE A 30 -1.23 14.75 4.38
CA ILE A 30 -1.60 13.45 4.94
C ILE A 30 -2.69 13.67 5.99
N THR A 31 -3.86 13.09 5.77
CA THR A 31 -5.04 13.23 6.64
C THR A 31 -5.16 12.12 7.68
N SER A 32 -4.48 10.99 7.46
CA SER A 32 -4.32 9.91 8.44
C SER A 32 -3.00 9.18 8.21
N HIS A 33 -2.32 8.86 9.29
CA HIS A 33 -1.00 8.25 9.29
C HIS A 33 -1.07 6.75 9.57
N PHE A 34 -0.03 6.05 9.10
CA PHE A 34 0.18 4.65 9.40
C PHE A 34 0.21 4.41 10.91
N GLY A 35 -0.55 3.42 11.37
CA GLY A 35 -0.61 3.09 12.80
C GLY A 35 -1.63 3.91 13.61
N ASP A 36 -2.30 4.90 13.01
CA ASP A 36 -3.38 5.64 13.66
C ASP A 36 -4.52 4.70 14.07
N ASN A 37 -5.18 5.02 15.18
CA ASN A 37 -6.31 4.24 15.65
C ASN A 37 -7.53 4.47 14.77
N TRP A 38 -8.10 3.39 14.25
CA TRP A 38 -9.41 3.42 13.62
C TRP A 38 -10.47 3.04 14.66
N ASN A 39 -11.11 4.07 15.24
CA ASN A 39 -11.96 3.96 16.43
C ASN A 39 -13.40 3.44 16.20
N ASN A 40 -13.71 2.89 15.01
CA ASN A 40 -14.95 2.14 14.77
C ASN A 40 -14.62 0.64 14.80
N THR A 41 -15.14 -0.09 15.77
CA THR A 41 -14.84 -1.51 16.00
C THR A 41 -15.31 -2.40 14.84
N TYR A 42 -14.39 -2.78 13.96
CA TYR A 42 -14.65 -3.72 12.85
C TYR A 42 -13.84 -5.02 12.91
N CYS A 43 -13.26 -5.40 14.04
CA CYS A 43 -12.73 -6.76 14.22
C CYS A 43 -12.59 -7.13 15.71
N GLY A 44 -13.48 -7.98 16.23
CA GLY A 44 -13.28 -8.72 17.48
C GLY A 44 -13.08 -7.90 18.77
N GLY A 45 -13.48 -6.64 18.81
CA GLY A 45 -13.33 -5.78 19.99
C GLY A 45 -11.95 -5.13 20.17
N TYR A 46 -11.00 -5.35 19.25
CA TYR A 46 -9.70 -4.70 19.25
C TYR A 46 -9.71 -3.44 18.38
N ILE A 47 -8.93 -2.42 18.80
CA ILE A 47 -8.70 -1.23 17.99
C ILE A 47 -7.89 -1.63 16.75
N LYS A 48 -8.45 -1.35 15.58
CA LYS A 48 -7.78 -1.48 14.30
C LYS A 48 -6.79 -0.35 14.12
N LYS A 49 -5.68 -0.60 13.42
CA LYS A 49 -4.78 0.48 12.99
C LYS A 49 -4.86 0.72 11.50
N HIS A 50 -4.55 1.95 11.11
CA HIS A 50 -4.41 2.34 9.71
C HIS A 50 -3.19 1.66 9.06
N THR A 51 -3.39 1.02 7.91
CA THR A 51 -2.37 0.19 7.20
C THR A 51 -1.50 0.95 6.22
N GLY A 52 -1.76 2.25 6.04
CA GLY A 52 -1.10 3.06 5.02
C GLY A 52 -1.01 4.51 5.43
N ILE A 53 -1.16 5.40 4.46
CA ILE A 53 -1.40 6.82 4.67
C ILE A 53 -2.60 7.24 3.82
N ASP A 54 -3.43 8.11 4.39
CA ASP A 54 -4.50 8.77 3.65
C ASP A 54 -3.99 10.11 3.21
N VAL A 55 -3.95 10.32 1.89
CA VAL A 55 -3.42 11.53 1.28
C VAL A 55 -4.55 12.27 0.62
N TYR A 56 -4.68 13.57 0.94
CA TYR A 56 -5.65 14.42 0.28
C TYR A 56 -5.47 14.36 -1.24
N ALA A 57 -6.57 14.05 -1.92
CA ALA A 57 -6.63 13.95 -3.38
C ALA A 57 -8.03 14.35 -3.86
N ASN A 58 -8.09 14.84 -5.09
CA ASN A 58 -9.37 15.17 -5.71
C ASN A 58 -9.99 13.94 -6.38
N SER A 59 -11.31 13.89 -6.47
CA SER A 59 -12.00 12.93 -7.33
C SER A 59 -11.48 13.06 -8.77
N ASN A 60 -11.28 11.93 -9.43
CA ASN A 60 -10.68 11.80 -10.76
C ASN A 60 -9.19 12.17 -10.87
N GLU A 61 -8.50 12.49 -9.78
CA GLU A 61 -7.05 12.69 -9.82
C GLU A 61 -6.34 11.40 -10.25
N ASN A 62 -5.34 11.51 -11.12
CA ASN A 62 -4.61 10.34 -11.64
C ASN A 62 -3.82 9.64 -10.53
N VAL A 63 -3.88 8.31 -10.52
CA VAL A 63 -3.08 7.46 -9.63
C VAL A 63 -2.06 6.67 -10.45
N TYR A 64 -0.83 6.61 -9.94
CA TYR A 64 0.32 6.03 -10.62
C TYR A 64 0.97 4.92 -9.81
N ALA A 65 1.52 3.91 -10.50
CA ALA A 65 2.29 2.85 -9.86
C ALA A 65 3.56 3.43 -9.22
N ALA A 66 3.79 3.11 -7.95
CA ALA A 66 4.91 3.65 -7.18
C ALA A 66 6.24 2.95 -7.54
N TYR A 67 6.16 1.76 -8.10
CA TYR A 67 7.30 1.05 -8.65
C TYR A 67 6.82 0.08 -9.75
N SER A 68 7.73 -0.36 -10.60
CA SER A 68 7.40 -1.33 -11.65
C SER A 68 7.04 -2.69 -11.04
N GLY A 69 6.14 -3.44 -11.68
CA GLY A 69 5.69 -4.70 -11.13
C GLY A 69 4.49 -5.29 -11.85
N TYR A 70 3.95 -6.37 -11.30
CA TYR A 70 2.74 -7.00 -11.79
C TYR A 70 1.55 -6.60 -10.94
N VAL A 71 0.48 -6.13 -11.58
CA VAL A 71 -0.81 -5.91 -10.95
C VAL A 71 -1.34 -7.26 -10.47
N ARG A 72 -1.56 -7.38 -9.18
CA ARG A 72 -2.08 -8.60 -8.56
C ARG A 72 -3.60 -8.57 -8.41
N LYS A 73 -4.14 -7.42 -8.03
CA LYS A 73 -5.57 -7.16 -7.97
C LYS A 73 -5.89 -5.78 -8.53
N ALA A 74 -7.02 -5.68 -9.22
CA ALA A 74 -7.61 -4.44 -9.69
C ALA A 74 -9.12 -4.66 -9.73
N GLN A 75 -9.85 -4.09 -8.78
CA GLN A 75 -11.29 -4.35 -8.61
C GLN A 75 -12.02 -3.09 -8.19
N LEU A 76 -13.26 -2.95 -8.66
CA LEU A 76 -14.20 -1.95 -8.17
C LEU A 76 -14.84 -2.44 -6.88
N ASP A 77 -15.16 -1.50 -5.99
CA ASP A 77 -15.92 -1.73 -4.79
C ASP A 77 -17.04 -0.69 -4.70
N ALA A 78 -18.28 -1.14 -4.50
CA ALA A 78 -19.45 -0.25 -4.51
C ALA A 78 -19.49 0.73 -3.33
N THR A 79 -18.76 0.45 -2.25
CA THR A 79 -18.71 1.27 -1.04
C THR A 79 -17.44 2.11 -0.98
N TRP A 80 -16.32 1.54 -1.42
CA TRP A 80 -14.98 2.11 -1.24
C TRP A 80 -14.35 2.59 -2.55
N GLY A 81 -15.10 2.60 -3.65
CA GLY A 81 -14.65 2.94 -5.01
C GLY A 81 -13.95 1.77 -5.71
N GLY A 82 -12.90 1.25 -5.08
CA GLY A 82 -12.10 0.15 -5.62
C GLY A 82 -10.65 0.20 -5.15
N TYR A 83 -9.84 -0.71 -5.68
CA TYR A 83 -8.44 -0.79 -5.35
C TYR A 83 -7.59 -1.43 -6.45
N VAL A 84 -6.29 -1.12 -6.40
CA VAL A 84 -5.23 -1.76 -7.19
C VAL A 84 -4.13 -2.23 -6.23
N SER A 85 -3.53 -3.39 -6.48
CA SER A 85 -2.29 -3.81 -5.83
C SER A 85 -1.24 -4.23 -6.84
N VAL A 86 0.00 -3.82 -6.62
CA VAL A 86 1.14 -4.09 -7.51
C VAL A 86 2.24 -4.77 -6.71
N ASP A 87 2.66 -5.94 -7.18
CA ASP A 87 3.78 -6.71 -6.65
C ASP A 87 5.04 -6.37 -7.43
N HIS A 88 6.06 -5.92 -6.72
CA HIS A 88 7.29 -5.38 -7.30
C HIS A 88 8.43 -6.41 -7.41
N GLY A 89 8.16 -7.69 -7.13
CA GLY A 89 9.06 -8.81 -7.42
C GLY A 89 9.51 -9.61 -6.19
N PRO A 90 10.09 -10.81 -6.41
CA PRO A 90 10.54 -11.69 -5.34
C PRO A 90 11.90 -11.26 -4.76
N ALA A 91 12.15 -11.71 -3.52
CA ALA A 91 13.26 -11.50 -2.56
C ALA A 91 14.71 -11.25 -3.04
N SER A 92 15.04 -11.30 -4.33
CA SER A 92 16.40 -11.00 -4.82
C SER A 92 16.70 -9.49 -4.94
N THR A 93 15.70 -8.62 -4.79
CA THR A 93 15.86 -7.15 -4.75
C THR A 93 15.19 -6.52 -3.53
N PHE A 94 13.88 -6.74 -3.36
CA PHE A 94 13.09 -6.38 -2.16
C PHE A 94 11.70 -7.05 -2.28
N ASN A 95 11.16 -7.58 -1.19
CA ASN A 95 9.80 -8.11 -1.15
C ASN A 95 8.81 -6.98 -0.89
N LEU A 96 8.31 -6.29 -1.92
CA LEU A 96 7.42 -5.14 -1.75
C LEU A 96 6.15 -5.27 -2.59
N VAL A 97 5.00 -5.08 -1.94
CA VAL A 97 3.71 -4.84 -2.58
C VAL A 97 3.23 -3.44 -2.22
N THR A 98 2.71 -2.70 -3.19
CA THR A 98 1.99 -1.44 -2.96
C THR A 98 0.50 -1.64 -3.22
N THR A 99 -0.33 -0.95 -2.44
CA THR A 99 -1.78 -0.97 -2.64
C THR A 99 -2.35 0.44 -2.67
N TYR A 100 -3.35 0.63 -3.52
CA TYR A 100 -3.98 1.90 -3.83
C TYR A 100 -5.49 1.74 -3.65
N TRP A 101 -6.05 2.31 -2.60
CA TRP A 101 -7.48 2.25 -2.28
C TRP A 101 -8.18 3.55 -2.63
N HIS A 102 -9.50 3.44 -2.81
CA HIS A 102 -10.35 4.52 -3.30
C HIS A 102 -9.97 4.90 -4.73
N VAL A 103 -9.73 3.89 -5.54
CA VAL A 103 -9.28 4.03 -6.94
C VAL A 103 -10.24 3.31 -7.87
N ILE A 104 -10.63 3.98 -8.95
CA ILE A 104 -11.24 3.39 -10.13
C ILE A 104 -10.11 2.87 -11.02
N PRO A 105 -9.92 1.54 -11.16
CA PRO A 105 -8.78 1.00 -11.88
C PRO A 105 -8.88 1.23 -13.40
N SER A 106 -7.74 1.51 -14.04
CA SER A 106 -7.58 1.51 -15.50
C SER A 106 -6.67 0.39 -16.00
N VAL A 107 -6.35 -0.57 -15.12
CA VAL A 107 -5.51 -1.76 -15.37
C VAL A 107 -6.22 -3.01 -14.85
N SER A 108 -5.71 -4.18 -15.21
CA SER A 108 -6.28 -5.48 -14.83
C SER A 108 -5.26 -6.34 -14.08
N ALA A 109 -5.73 -7.32 -13.31
CA ALA A 109 -4.85 -8.32 -12.71
C ALA A 109 -4.02 -9.05 -13.80
N GLY A 110 -2.75 -9.30 -13.52
CA GLY A 110 -1.77 -9.88 -14.44
C GLY A 110 -1.07 -8.87 -15.35
N THR A 111 -1.54 -7.62 -15.43
CA THR A 111 -0.88 -6.56 -16.21
C THR A 111 0.46 -6.19 -15.58
N TRP A 112 1.53 -6.14 -16.38
CA TRP A 112 2.77 -5.48 -15.97
C TRP A 112 2.61 -3.96 -16.07
N VAL A 113 3.08 -3.23 -15.06
CA VAL A 113 3.09 -1.76 -15.03
C VAL A 113 4.50 -1.23 -14.75
N GLY A 114 4.85 -0.12 -15.37
CA GLY A 114 6.12 0.57 -15.15
C GLY A 114 6.05 1.53 -13.96
N THR A 115 7.21 1.87 -13.40
CA THR A 115 7.31 2.90 -12.36
C THR A 115 6.68 4.20 -12.87
N GLY A 116 5.70 4.70 -12.14
CA GLY A 116 4.96 5.91 -12.45
C GLY A 116 3.97 5.78 -13.62
N GLN A 117 3.67 4.57 -14.10
CA GLN A 117 2.59 4.37 -15.07
C GLN A 117 1.23 4.65 -14.42
N LYS A 118 0.30 5.30 -15.14
CA LYS A 118 -1.08 5.50 -14.65
C LYS A 118 -1.78 4.14 -14.50
N ILE A 119 -2.38 3.92 -13.33
CA ILE A 119 -3.09 2.68 -12.98
C ILE A 119 -4.57 2.90 -12.66
N GLY A 120 -5.00 4.15 -12.53
CA GLY A 120 -6.41 4.48 -12.29
C GLY A 120 -6.59 5.96 -11.96
N THR A 121 -7.72 6.26 -11.36
CA THR A 121 -8.05 7.59 -10.81
C THR A 121 -8.70 7.47 -9.45
N VAL A 122 -8.55 8.47 -8.60
CA VAL A 122 -9.22 8.54 -7.30
C VAL A 122 -10.74 8.54 -7.50
N ALA A 123 -11.43 7.67 -6.75
CA ALA A 123 -12.88 7.57 -6.74
C ALA A 123 -13.51 8.72 -5.96
N ASP A 124 -14.74 9.09 -6.31
CA ASP A 124 -15.51 10.08 -5.56
C ASP A 124 -16.13 9.45 -4.31
N LEU A 125 -15.70 9.90 -3.13
CA LEU A 125 -16.26 9.51 -1.82
C LEU A 125 -16.92 10.70 -1.11
N GLY A 126 -17.28 11.76 -1.85
CA GLY A 126 -17.78 13.00 -1.31
C GLY A 126 -16.76 13.70 -0.42
N SER A 127 -17.17 14.12 0.79
CA SER A 127 -16.30 14.80 1.75
C SER A 127 -15.13 13.94 2.27
N GLY A 128 -15.21 12.62 2.08
CA GLY A 128 -14.16 11.67 2.46
C GLY A 128 -13.20 11.33 1.33
N THR A 129 -13.19 12.07 0.22
CA THR A 129 -12.32 11.74 -0.93
C THR A 129 -10.83 11.91 -0.59
N HIS A 130 -10.07 10.83 -0.74
CA HIS A 130 -8.62 10.75 -0.53
C HIS A 130 -8.04 9.54 -1.27
N LEU A 131 -6.72 9.47 -1.40
CA LEU A 131 -6.01 8.24 -1.77
C LEU A 131 -5.55 7.54 -0.49
N HIS A 132 -5.93 6.28 -0.30
CA HIS A 132 -5.31 5.44 0.71
C HIS A 132 -4.17 4.62 0.07
N PHE A 133 -2.94 4.89 0.49
CA PHE A 133 -1.73 4.26 -0.05
C PHE A 133 -1.01 3.45 1.01
N SER A 134 -0.76 2.17 0.77
CA SER A 134 -0.06 1.27 1.71
C SER A 134 1.11 0.55 1.05
N THR A 135 2.08 0.15 1.86
CA THR A 135 3.19 -0.73 1.48
C THR A 135 3.20 -1.98 2.36
N PHE A 136 3.58 -3.11 1.77
CA PHE A 136 3.60 -4.42 2.43
C PHE A 136 4.88 -5.19 2.08
N GLU A 137 5.66 -5.53 3.10
CA GLU A 137 6.95 -6.23 3.04
C GLU A 137 6.86 -7.70 3.50
N ALA A 138 6.02 -8.47 2.83
CA ALA A 138 6.11 -9.92 2.77
C ALA A 138 5.65 -10.33 1.37
N GLY A 139 6.45 -11.14 0.67
CA GLY A 139 6.02 -11.73 -0.61
C GLY A 139 4.65 -12.42 -0.48
N TRP A 140 3.99 -12.63 -1.63
CA TRP A 140 2.57 -12.98 -1.92
C TRP A 140 1.76 -14.03 -1.04
N MET A 141 2.02 -14.23 0.24
CA MET A 141 1.43 -15.30 1.07
C MET A 141 0.28 -14.94 2.07
N ASP A 142 -0.14 -13.68 2.28
CA ASP A 142 -1.38 -13.33 3.05
C ASP A 142 -2.53 -12.73 2.20
N VAL A 143 -3.51 -13.58 1.86
CA VAL A 143 -4.66 -13.28 0.98
C VAL A 143 -5.54 -12.10 1.43
N VAL A 144 -5.57 -11.82 2.73
CA VAL A 144 -6.38 -10.74 3.34
C VAL A 144 -5.61 -9.42 3.31
N ALA A 145 -4.31 -9.45 3.61
CA ALA A 145 -3.43 -8.28 3.54
C ALA A 145 -3.20 -7.77 2.10
N TYR A 146 -3.26 -8.63 1.07
CA TYR A 146 -3.07 -8.21 -0.33
C TYR A 146 -4.15 -7.33 -0.91
N ALA A 147 -5.33 -7.30 -0.30
CA ALA A 147 -6.31 -6.30 -0.68
C ALA A 147 -5.79 -4.90 -0.31
N GLY A 148 -4.91 -4.75 0.68
CA GLY A 148 -4.57 -3.47 1.33
C GLY A 148 -5.65 -3.02 2.31
N ALA A 149 -6.61 -3.90 2.61
CA ALA A 149 -7.71 -3.66 3.52
C ALA A 149 -7.41 -4.24 4.90
N LEU A 150 -8.06 -3.68 5.91
CA LEU A 150 -7.99 -4.22 7.27
C LEU A 150 -8.68 -5.58 7.36
N PRO A 151 -8.13 -6.52 8.14
CA PRO A 151 -8.77 -7.81 8.34
C PRO A 151 -10.20 -7.62 8.89
N GLN A 152 -11.17 -8.27 8.27
CA GLN A 152 -12.58 -8.24 8.68
C GLN A 152 -12.92 -9.32 9.73
N THR A 153 -12.17 -10.43 9.72
CA THR A 153 -12.26 -11.54 10.67
C THR A 153 -10.85 -12.07 10.97
N ASN A 154 -10.61 -12.62 12.18
CA ASN A 154 -9.31 -13.11 12.65
C ASN A 154 -8.22 -12.02 12.74
N CYS A 155 -8.39 -11.08 13.67
CA CYS A 155 -7.55 -9.88 13.83
C CYS A 155 -6.10 -10.10 14.30
N GLY A 156 -5.64 -11.36 14.40
CA GLY A 156 -4.25 -11.70 14.74
C GLY A 156 -3.76 -11.34 16.15
N GLY A 157 -4.55 -10.62 16.96
CA GLY A 157 -4.19 -10.19 18.32
C GLY A 157 -4.45 -8.69 18.55
N TYR A 158 -3.76 -8.12 19.55
CA TYR A 158 -3.82 -6.69 19.90
C TYR A 158 -2.48 -5.99 19.61
N PRO A 159 -2.46 -4.88 18.85
CA PRO A 159 -3.59 -4.27 18.13
C PRO A 159 -4.06 -5.12 16.93
N ALA A 160 -5.30 -4.89 16.48
CA ALA A 160 -5.84 -5.52 15.26
C ALA A 160 -5.13 -4.90 14.05
N PHE A 161 -4.01 -5.50 13.72
CA PHE A 161 -2.94 -4.93 12.93
C PHE A 161 -2.44 -5.99 11.98
N PRO A 162 -1.80 -5.56 10.89
CA PRO A 162 -1.13 -6.54 10.09
C PRO A 162 0.37 -6.28 10.04
N SER A 163 1.05 -7.21 10.70
CA SER A 163 2.38 -7.72 10.34
C SER A 163 2.66 -7.58 8.85
N TYR A 164 3.91 -7.21 8.55
CA TYR A 164 4.46 -6.95 7.22
C TYR A 164 3.97 -5.67 6.51
N PHE A 165 2.87 -5.01 6.90
CA PHE A 165 2.67 -3.63 6.44
C PHE A 165 3.80 -2.73 6.97
N LYS A 166 4.23 -1.78 6.14
CA LYS A 166 5.27 -0.82 6.47
C LYS A 166 4.72 0.57 6.33
N ASN A 167 5.27 1.49 7.12
CA ASN A 167 4.89 2.89 7.03
C ASN A 167 5.36 3.45 5.68
N PRO A 168 4.45 3.90 4.78
CA PRO A 168 4.83 4.48 3.50
C PRO A 168 5.72 5.72 3.62
N THR A 169 5.70 6.43 4.76
CA THR A 169 6.56 7.60 4.97
C THR A 169 8.03 7.26 5.25
N ASN A 170 8.36 5.97 5.39
CA ASN A 170 9.75 5.53 5.58
C ASN A 170 10.52 5.37 4.26
N TYR A 171 9.84 5.41 3.12
CA TYR A 171 10.47 5.33 1.80
C TYR A 171 10.85 6.73 1.29
N THR A 172 11.84 6.79 0.40
CA THR A 172 12.12 7.98 -0.40
C THR A 172 11.25 8.00 -1.66
N TYR A 173 10.85 9.20 -2.11
CA TYR A 173 10.00 9.36 -3.29
C TYR A 173 10.60 10.30 -4.32
N THR A 174 10.55 9.88 -5.58
CA THR A 174 10.68 10.75 -6.75
C THR A 174 9.32 11.38 -7.09
N ASN A 175 9.35 12.56 -7.71
CA ASN A 175 8.14 13.19 -8.22
C ASN A 175 7.52 12.37 -9.35
N LYS A 176 6.20 12.50 -9.48
CA LYS A 176 5.43 11.99 -10.61
C LYS A 176 5.04 13.11 -11.55
#